data_AF-A0A321LN94-F1
#
_entry.id   AF-A0A321LN94-F1
#
_cell.length_a   1.000
_cell.length_b   1.000
_cell.length_c   1.000
_cell.angle_alpha   90.00
_cell.angle_beta   90.00
_cell.angle_gamma   90.00
#
_symmetry.space_group_name_H-M   'P 1'
#
loop_
_entity.id
_entity.type
_entity.pdbx_description
1 polymer ?
#
loop_
_entity_poly.entity_id
_entity_poly.type
_entity_poly.pdbx_seq_one_letter_code
_entity_poly.pdbx_strand_id
1 'polypeptide(L)'
;MFCPQCGANQGEDLKFCKSCGANLFAVRQVVATRETDQKFDWSKTWVAEMFLSDGERKRRNEEYERLRGVTPESKREREIKRGVIVSCVGIGVSIFLFVLMQGIIAGAGLSHGEAEILSRLWIVGVIPFFIGLAFIINGLLVGRTRSIEGSGTRSKDEEYRLKAVDTSEFAPSSASVTEDTTRQLKEEG
;
A
#
# COMPACT_ATOMS: atom_id res chain seq x y z
N MET A 1 35.33 12.12 31.95
CA MET A 1 34.97 11.14 30.89
C MET A 1 35.73 9.83 31.06
N PHE A 2 35.15 8.70 30.66
CA PHE A 2 35.83 7.39 30.70
C PHE A 2 36.56 7.08 29.40
N CYS A 3 37.75 6.48 29.48
CA CYS A 3 38.47 6.00 28.30
C CYS A 3 37.88 4.67 27.81
N PRO A 4 37.45 4.55 26.53
CA PRO A 4 36.84 3.32 26.02
C PRO A 4 37.82 2.15 25.87
N GLN A 5 39.14 2.40 25.93
CA GLN A 5 40.18 1.38 25.76
C GLN A 5 40.64 0.76 27.08
N CYS A 6 40.69 1.53 28.17
CA CYS A 6 41.22 1.05 29.45
C CYS A 6 40.30 1.31 30.65
N GLY A 7 39.15 1.96 30.45
CA GLY A 7 38.20 2.25 31.52
C GLY A 7 38.65 3.30 32.54
N ALA A 8 39.86 3.86 32.41
CA ALA A 8 40.35 4.87 33.34
C ALA A 8 39.50 6.15 33.27
N ASN A 9 39.17 6.72 34.43
CA ASN A 9 38.49 8.00 34.52
C ASN A 9 39.48 9.13 34.24
N GLN A 10 39.17 9.96 33.25
CA GLN A 10 40.03 11.04 32.78
C GLN A 10 39.29 12.38 32.88
N GLY A 11 40.04 13.42 33.24
CA GLY A 11 39.52 14.79 33.29
C GLY A 11 39.04 15.28 31.91
N GLU A 12 38.08 16.19 31.93
CA GLU A 12 37.41 16.68 30.72
C GLU A 12 38.24 17.65 29.88
N ASP A 13 39.52 17.86 30.15
CA ASP A 13 40.37 18.69 29.28
C ASP A 13 41.50 17.91 28.59
N LEU A 14 41.60 16.61 28.85
CA LEU A 14 42.69 15.78 28.33
C LEU A 14 42.39 15.29 26.90
N LYS A 15 43.34 15.56 25.98
CA LYS A 15 43.30 15.07 24.59
C LYS A 15 43.67 13.59 24.46
N PHE A 16 44.47 13.07 25.39
CA PHE A 16 44.93 11.68 25.41
C PHE A 16 44.74 11.06 26.80
N CYS A 17 44.51 9.76 26.85
CA CYS A 17 44.42 9.01 28.09
C CYS A 17 45.81 8.87 28.72
N LYS A 18 45.94 9.23 30.01
CA LYS A 18 47.22 9.10 30.74
C LYS A 18 47.63 7.63 31.00
N SER A 19 46.70 6.69 30.94
CA SER A 19 46.94 5.28 31.27
C SER A 19 47.29 4.43 30.04
N CYS A 20 46.64 4.67 28.89
CA CYS A 20 46.84 3.85 27.69
C CYS A 20 47.20 4.65 26.42
N GLY A 21 47.31 5.98 26.51
CA GLY A 21 47.66 6.83 25.36
C GLY A 21 46.56 7.02 24.31
N ALA A 22 45.37 6.43 24.50
CA ALA A 22 44.28 6.56 23.53
C ALA A 22 43.83 8.01 23.33
N ASN A 23 43.53 8.40 22.09
CA ASN A 23 43.06 9.73 21.73
C ASN A 23 41.59 9.93 22.15
N LEU A 24 41.36 10.75 23.17
CA LEU A 24 40.04 11.04 23.73
C LEU A 24 39.32 12.16 22.97
N PHE A 25 40.05 12.97 22.19
CA PHE A 25 39.47 14.06 21.41
C PHE A 25 38.53 13.53 20.31
N ALA A 26 38.97 12.50 19.57
CA ALA A 26 38.14 11.85 18.55
C ALA A 26 36.87 11.23 19.14
N VAL A 27 36.98 10.60 20.32
CA VAL A 27 35.84 10.00 21.02
C VAL A 27 34.81 11.06 21.38
N ARG A 28 35.25 12.23 21.86
CA ARG A 28 34.34 13.34 22.16
C ARG A 28 33.63 13.88 20.95
N GLN A 29 34.35 14.04 19.83
CA GLN A 29 33.75 14.55 18.61
C GLN A 29 32.61 13.62 18.14
N VAL A 30 32.79 12.31 18.23
CA VAL A 30 31.76 11.32 17.88
C VAL A 30 30.59 11.35 18.86
N VAL A 31 30.85 11.46 20.17
CA VAL A 31 29.80 11.55 21.19
C VAL A 31 28.99 12.84 21.02
N ALA A 32 29.65 13.98 20.84
CA ALA A 32 29.00 15.28 20.63
C ALA A 32 28.17 15.33 19.33
N THR A 33 28.64 14.64 18.27
CA THR A 33 27.91 14.56 16.99
C THR A 33 26.70 13.63 17.06
N ARG A 34 26.67 12.67 17.99
CA ARG A 34 25.51 11.78 18.19
C ARG A 34 24.36 12.44 18.95
N GLU A 35 24.63 13.46 19.76
CA GLU A 35 23.61 14.16 20.55
C GLU A 35 22.79 15.19 19.75
N THR A 36 23.21 15.54 18.52
CA THR A 36 22.39 16.37 17.61
C THR A 36 21.27 15.54 16.97
N ASP A 37 20.29 15.18 17.80
CA ASP A 37 18.83 15.19 17.59
C ASP A 37 18.27 14.92 16.17
N GLN A 38 18.72 13.88 15.48
CA GLN A 38 17.82 13.16 14.58
C GLN A 38 17.02 12.16 15.40
N LYS A 39 15.97 12.65 16.09
CA LYS A 39 14.91 11.79 16.62
C LYS A 39 14.43 10.89 15.50
N PHE A 40 14.82 9.63 15.57
CA PHE A 40 14.35 8.59 14.69
C PHE A 40 12.84 8.48 14.90
N ASP A 41 12.10 9.05 13.96
CA ASP A 41 10.66 9.24 14.04
C ASP A 41 9.99 7.90 13.72
N TRP A 42 9.90 7.03 14.73
CA TRP A 42 9.29 5.69 14.64
C TRP A 42 7.87 5.73 14.07
N SER A 43 7.19 6.88 14.15
CA SER A 43 5.89 7.14 13.55
C SER A 43 5.86 7.09 12.02
N LYS A 44 7.01 7.29 11.36
CA LYS A 44 7.16 7.32 9.89
C LYS A 44 7.72 6.02 9.30
N THR A 45 8.13 5.09 10.15
CA THR A 45 8.62 3.79 9.70
C THR A 45 7.46 2.83 9.41
N TRP A 46 7.62 2.02 8.35
CA TRP A 46 6.71 0.95 7.91
C TRP A 46 6.26 -0.01 9.04
N VAL A 47 7.00 -0.06 10.15
CA VAL A 47 6.66 -0.81 11.36
C VAL A 47 5.38 -0.28 12.03
N ALA A 48 5.14 1.03 12.06
CA ALA A 48 3.91 1.61 12.61
C ALA A 48 2.67 1.21 11.78
N GLU A 49 2.84 1.05 10.48
CA GLU A 49 1.79 0.54 9.60
C GLU A 49 1.53 -0.96 9.83
N MET A 50 2.54 -1.70 10.32
CA MET A 50 2.41 -3.11 10.63
C MET A 50 1.49 -3.38 11.85
N PHE A 51 1.47 -2.46 12.82
CA PHE A 51 0.65 -2.56 14.04
C PHE A 51 -0.77 -2.02 13.91
N LEU A 52 -1.13 -1.37 12.80
CA LEU A 52 -2.51 -0.97 12.52
C LEU A 52 -3.39 -2.20 12.30
N SER A 53 -4.58 -2.18 12.90
CA SER A 53 -5.59 -3.21 12.71
C SER A 53 -6.02 -3.29 11.25
N ASP A 54 -6.40 -4.48 10.76
CA ASP A 54 -6.82 -4.68 9.36
C ASP A 54 -7.97 -3.74 8.96
N GLY A 55 -8.85 -3.40 9.91
CA GLY A 55 -9.94 -2.45 9.70
C GLY A 55 -9.48 -1.02 9.43
N GLU A 56 -8.45 -0.55 10.14
CA GLU A 56 -7.86 0.78 9.93
C GLU A 56 -7.09 0.84 8.61
N ARG A 57 -6.37 -0.22 8.25
CA ARG A 57 -5.70 -0.31 6.93
C ARG A 57 -6.70 -0.22 5.79
N LYS A 58 -7.84 -0.92 5.92
CA LYS A 58 -8.91 -0.87 4.90
C LYS A 58 -9.49 0.53 4.77
N ARG A 59 -9.85 1.19 5.88
CA ARG A 59 -10.36 2.57 5.87
C ARG A 59 -9.39 3.56 5.25
N ARG A 60 -8.11 3.48 5.62
CA ARG A 60 -7.06 4.35 5.09
C ARG A 60 -6.84 4.12 3.60
N ASN A 61 -6.86 2.85 3.16
CA ASN A 61 -6.72 2.51 1.76
C ASN A 61 -7.92 2.99 0.93
N GLU A 62 -9.15 2.91 1.46
CA GLU A 62 -10.35 3.49 0.84
C GLU A 62 -10.26 5.01 0.73
N GLU A 63 -9.74 5.68 1.76
CA GLU A 63 -9.49 7.13 1.73
C GLU A 63 -8.42 7.50 0.69
N TYR A 64 -7.32 6.74 0.60
CA TYR A 64 -6.33 6.89 -0.46
C TYR A 64 -6.89 6.62 -1.85
N GLU A 65 -7.79 5.65 -2.01
CA GLU A 65 -8.47 5.38 -3.29
C GLU A 65 -9.34 6.58 -3.71
N ARG A 66 -10.02 7.24 -2.76
CA ARG A 66 -10.77 8.49 -3.03
C ARG A 66 -9.84 9.65 -3.39
N LEU A 67 -8.78 9.87 -2.62
CA LEU A 67 -7.82 10.96 -2.85
C LEU A 67 -7.09 10.84 -4.18
N ARG A 68 -6.76 9.61 -4.59
CA ARG A 68 -6.09 9.32 -5.87
C ARG A 68 -7.06 9.30 -7.05
N GLY A 69 -8.35 9.56 -6.84
CA GLY A 69 -9.37 9.52 -7.89
C GLY A 69 -9.39 8.17 -8.61
N VAL A 70 -9.08 7.07 -7.91
CA VAL A 70 -9.02 5.74 -8.52
C VAL A 70 -10.42 5.33 -8.91
N THR A 71 -10.76 5.58 -10.17
CA THR A 71 -12.02 5.12 -10.73
C THR A 71 -11.99 3.58 -10.80
N PRO A 72 -13.15 2.90 -10.63
CA PRO A 72 -13.24 1.46 -10.83
C PRO A 72 -12.75 1.03 -12.23
N GLU A 73 -12.89 1.90 -13.22
CA GLU A 73 -12.36 1.69 -14.57
C GLU A 73 -10.83 1.60 -14.60
N SER A 74 -10.12 2.51 -13.90
CA SER A 74 -8.66 2.47 -13.82
C SER A 74 -8.13 1.22 -13.09
N LYS A 75 -8.90 0.65 -12.16
CA LYS A 75 -8.57 -0.60 -11.48
C LYS A 75 -8.66 -1.78 -12.45
N ARG A 76 -9.73 -1.82 -13.25
CA ARG A 76 -9.94 -2.82 -14.30
C ARG A 76 -8.85 -2.78 -15.36
N GLU A 77 -8.52 -1.58 -15.84
CA GLU A 77 -7.48 -1.40 -16.85
C GLU A 77 -6.11 -1.88 -16.33
N ARG A 78 -5.80 -1.63 -15.06
CA ARG A 78 -4.56 -2.12 -14.43
C ARG A 78 -4.52 -3.65 -14.33
N GLU A 79 -5.62 -4.30 -13.97
CA GLU A 79 -5.69 -5.77 -13.92
C GLU A 79 -5.54 -6.38 -15.32
N ILE A 80 -6.22 -5.82 -16.33
CA ILE A 80 -6.08 -6.28 -17.72
C ILE A 80 -4.66 -6.07 -18.22
N LYS A 81 -4.07 -4.88 -18.01
CA LYS A 81 -2.67 -4.59 -18.39
C LYS A 81 -1.69 -5.56 -17.75
N ARG A 82 -1.85 -5.88 -16.46
CA ARG A 82 -1.04 -6.90 -15.77
C ARG A 82 -1.18 -8.26 -16.44
N GLY A 83 -2.41 -8.70 -16.73
CA GLY A 83 -2.67 -9.96 -17.40
C GLY A 83 -2.03 -10.05 -18.79
N VAL A 84 -2.12 -8.97 -19.58
CA VAL A 84 -1.51 -8.87 -20.92
C VAL A 84 0.01 -8.93 -20.84
N ILE A 85 0.64 -8.21 -19.91
CA ILE A 85 2.09 -8.26 -19.75
C ILE A 85 2.55 -9.68 -19.39
N VAL A 86 1.89 -10.31 -18.42
CA VAL A 86 2.25 -11.66 -17.97
C VAL A 86 2.03 -12.71 -19.08
N SER A 87 0.95 -12.58 -19.87
CA SER A 87 0.70 -13.51 -20.98
C SER A 87 1.73 -13.36 -22.10
N CYS A 88 2.08 -12.12 -22.47
CA CYS A 88 3.14 -11.84 -23.44
C CYS A 88 4.51 -12.38 -22.98
N VAL A 89 4.84 -12.21 -21.70
CA VAL A 89 6.07 -12.78 -21.12
C VAL A 89 6.08 -14.30 -21.21
N GLY A 90 4.94 -14.96 -20.91
CA GLY A 90 4.85 -16.41 -21.03
C GLY A 90 5.07 -16.93 -22.45
N ILE A 91 4.45 -16.29 -23.44
CA ILE A 91 4.67 -16.61 -24.86
C ILE A 91 6.14 -16.39 -25.24
N GLY A 92 6.73 -15.26 -24.84
CA GLY A 92 8.13 -14.95 -25.14
C GLY A 92 9.09 -16.00 -24.56
N VAL A 93 8.90 -16.37 -23.29
CA VAL A 93 9.70 -17.42 -22.63
C VAL A 93 9.50 -18.78 -23.30
N SER A 94 8.27 -19.12 -23.68
CA SER A 94 7.94 -20.35 -24.40
C SER A 94 8.69 -20.44 -25.73
N ILE A 95 8.62 -19.39 -26.55
CA ILE A 95 9.31 -19.34 -27.85
C ILE A 95 10.83 -19.36 -27.68
N PHE A 96 11.34 -18.56 -26.73
CA PHE A 96 12.78 -18.48 -26.46
C PHE A 96 13.35 -19.83 -26.06
N LEU A 97 12.73 -20.51 -25.09
CA LEU A 97 13.16 -21.85 -24.67
C LEU A 97 13.03 -22.87 -25.80
N PHE A 98 11.98 -22.80 -26.61
CA PHE A 98 11.84 -23.69 -27.76
C PHE A 98 13.01 -23.56 -28.75
N VAL A 99 13.33 -22.33 -29.17
CA VAL A 99 14.44 -22.07 -30.11
C VAL A 99 15.78 -22.44 -29.50
N LEU A 100 16.00 -22.09 -28.23
CA LEU A 100 17.25 -22.37 -27.53
C LEU A 100 17.49 -23.88 -27.40
N MET A 101 16.46 -24.66 -27.03
CA MET A 101 16.60 -26.11 -26.90
C MET A 101 16.80 -26.81 -28.24
N GLN A 102 16.14 -26.35 -29.32
CA GLN A 102 16.41 -26.84 -30.67
C GLN A 102 17.88 -26.58 -31.09
N GLY A 103 18.43 -25.42 -30.76
CA GLY A 103 19.84 -25.09 -31.02
C GLY A 103 20.80 -26.02 -30.28
N ILE A 104 20.51 -26.34 -29.01
CA ILE A 104 21.32 -27.27 -28.22
C ILE A 104 21.24 -28.69 -28.77
N ILE A 105 20.04 -29.17 -29.11
CA ILE A 105 19.86 -30.53 -29.67
C ILE A 105 20.63 -30.67 -30.98
N ALA A 106 20.56 -29.67 -31.86
CA ALA A 106 21.29 -29.70 -33.13
C ALA A 106 22.81 -29.60 -32.97
N GLY A 107 23.30 -28.88 -31.95
CA GLY A 107 24.73 -28.61 -31.75
C GLY A 107 25.48 -29.60 -30.87
N ALA A 108 24.82 -30.28 -29.93
CA ALA A 108 25.48 -31.01 -28.84
C ALA A 108 25.57 -32.53 -29.02
N GLY A 109 25.02 -33.11 -30.09
CA GLY A 109 25.13 -34.55 -30.36
C GLY A 109 24.58 -35.45 -29.24
N LEU A 110 23.50 -35.00 -28.59
CA LEU A 110 22.91 -35.63 -27.41
C LEU A 110 22.31 -37.01 -27.72
N SER A 111 22.24 -37.85 -26.68
CA SER A 111 21.53 -39.13 -26.76
C SER A 111 20.02 -38.89 -26.99
N HIS A 112 19.34 -39.85 -27.63
CA HIS A 112 17.92 -39.71 -27.99
C HIS A 112 17.01 -39.44 -26.78
N GLY A 113 17.35 -39.98 -25.60
CA GLY A 113 16.59 -39.77 -24.36
C GLY A 113 16.71 -38.35 -23.79
N GLU A 114 17.88 -37.73 -23.89
CA GLU A 114 18.12 -36.37 -23.39
C GLU A 114 17.45 -35.33 -24.28
N ALA A 115 17.49 -35.53 -25.61
CA ALA A 115 16.84 -34.67 -26.58
C ALA A 115 15.32 -34.59 -26.36
N GLU A 116 14.68 -35.70 -25.97
CA GLU A 116 13.24 -35.73 -25.72
C GLU A 116 12.85 -34.88 -24.50
N ILE A 117 13.63 -34.93 -23.42
CA ILE A 117 13.39 -34.12 -22.21
C ILE A 117 13.60 -32.64 -22.55
N LEU A 118 14.68 -32.32 -23.25
CA LEU A 118 15.03 -30.94 -23.59
C LEU A 118 14.00 -30.31 -24.53
N SER A 119 13.41 -31.09 -25.44
CA SER A 119 12.34 -30.67 -26.34
C SER A 119 11.03 -30.27 -25.65
N ARG A 120 10.83 -30.66 -24.38
CA ARG A 120 9.60 -30.37 -23.61
C ARG A 120 9.73 -29.18 -22.67
N LEU A 121 10.94 -28.64 -22.48
CA LEU A 121 11.19 -27.60 -21.48
C LEU A 121 10.47 -26.28 -21.78
N TRP A 122 10.11 -26.01 -23.04
CA TRP A 122 9.36 -24.82 -23.43
C TRP A 122 7.97 -24.71 -22.78
N ILE A 123 7.40 -25.85 -22.34
CA ILE A 123 6.09 -25.91 -21.66
C ILE A 123 6.08 -25.05 -20.38
N VAL A 124 7.24 -24.80 -19.76
CA VAL A 124 7.35 -23.91 -18.60
C VAL A 124 6.85 -22.50 -18.91
N GLY A 125 6.98 -22.01 -20.15
CA GLY A 125 6.47 -20.70 -20.58
C GLY A 125 4.94 -20.66 -20.76
N VAL A 126 4.29 -21.82 -20.89
CA VAL A 126 2.83 -21.91 -21.05
C VAL A 126 2.10 -21.63 -19.73
N ILE A 127 2.71 -21.95 -18.60
CA ILE A 127 2.14 -21.69 -17.25
C ILE A 127 1.89 -20.19 -17.03
N PRO A 128 2.88 -19.29 -17.14
CA PRO A 128 2.64 -17.85 -17.00
C PRO A 128 1.68 -17.30 -18.06
N PHE A 129 1.61 -17.89 -19.26
CA PHE A 129 0.60 -17.51 -20.24
C PHE A 129 -0.83 -17.72 -19.71
N PHE A 130 -1.13 -18.89 -19.15
CA PHE A 130 -2.45 -19.16 -18.56
C PHE A 130 -2.75 -18.33 -17.32
N ILE A 131 -1.73 -18.02 -16.49
CA ILE A 131 -1.87 -17.09 -15.36
C ILE A 131 -2.25 -15.69 -15.86
N GLY A 132 -1.58 -15.21 -16.91
CA GLY A 132 -1.91 -13.94 -17.55
C GLY A 132 -3.34 -13.92 -18.09
N LEU A 133 -3.76 -15.02 -18.75
CA LEU A 133 -5.13 -15.18 -19.25
C LEU A 133 -6.16 -15.14 -18.12
N ALA A 134 -5.89 -15.79 -16.99
CA ALA A 134 -6.75 -15.76 -15.81
C ALA A 134 -6.94 -14.33 -15.27
N PHE A 135 -5.88 -13.52 -15.22
CA PHE A 135 -5.98 -12.11 -14.84
C PHE A 135 -6.82 -11.28 -15.83
N ILE A 136 -6.68 -11.52 -17.13
CA ILE A 136 -7.49 -10.85 -18.16
C ILE A 136 -8.97 -11.22 -17.97
N ILE A 137 -9.28 -12.51 -17.82
CA ILE A 137 -10.66 -13.00 -17.62
C ILE A 137 -11.25 -12.42 -16.34
N ASN A 138 -10.49 -12.39 -15.24
CA ASN A 138 -10.94 -11.79 -13.99
C ASN A 138 -11.25 -10.30 -14.15
N GLY A 139 -10.36 -9.53 -14.79
CA GLY A 139 -10.60 -8.12 -15.08
C GLY A 139 -11.80 -7.88 -16.03
N LEU A 140 -12.11 -8.83 -16.91
CA LEU A 140 -13.29 -8.74 -17.79
C LEU A 140 -14.60 -9.10 -17.08
N LEU A 141 -14.62 -10.16 -16.27
CA LEU A 141 -15.81 -10.66 -15.58
C LEU A 141 -16.24 -9.75 -14.42
N VAL A 142 -15.31 -9.27 -13.59
CA VAL A 142 -15.61 -8.38 -12.45
C VAL A 142 -16.20 -7.04 -12.93
N GLY A 143 -15.79 -6.57 -14.12
CA GLY A 143 -16.37 -5.38 -14.75
C GLY A 143 -17.82 -5.57 -15.23
N ARG A 144 -18.20 -6.80 -15.61
CA ARG A 144 -19.54 -7.09 -16.14
C ARG A 144 -20.59 -7.22 -15.03
N THR A 145 -20.24 -7.86 -13.92
CA THR A 145 -21.18 -8.07 -12.81
C THR A 145 -21.62 -6.74 -12.18
N ARG A 146 -20.70 -5.79 -11.97
CA ARG A 146 -21.04 -4.46 -11.44
C ARG A 146 -21.86 -3.58 -12.39
N SER A 147 -21.69 -3.72 -13.70
CA SER A 147 -22.48 -2.95 -14.67
C SER A 147 -23.93 -3.44 -14.75
N ILE A 148 -24.19 -4.71 -14.39
CA ILE A 148 -25.54 -5.28 -14.32
C ILE A 148 -26.19 -4.97 -12.96
N GLU A 149 -25.43 -4.98 -11.86
CA GLU A 149 -25.95 -4.56 -10.55
C GLU A 149 -26.19 -3.05 -10.45
N GLY A 150 -25.47 -2.24 -11.24
CA GLY A 150 -25.65 -0.80 -11.35
C GLY A 150 -26.91 -0.34 -12.11
N SER A 151 -27.59 -1.23 -12.84
CA SER A 151 -28.90 -0.94 -13.45
C SER A 151 -30.08 -1.62 -12.75
N GLY A 152 -29.83 -2.45 -11.73
CA GLY A 152 -30.85 -3.32 -11.12
C GLY A 152 -30.99 -3.25 -9.60
N THR A 153 -30.10 -2.58 -8.86
CA THR A 153 -30.20 -2.54 -7.40
C THR A 153 -29.73 -1.21 -6.85
N ARG A 154 -30.68 -0.27 -6.83
CA ARG A 154 -30.74 0.82 -5.86
C ARG A 154 -30.60 0.18 -4.47
N SER A 155 -29.40 0.23 -3.92
CA SER A 155 -29.09 -0.28 -2.59
C SER A 155 -30.04 0.33 -1.58
N LYS A 156 -30.83 -0.51 -0.91
CA LYS A 156 -31.67 -0.16 0.24
C LYS A 156 -30.87 0.35 1.45
N ASP A 157 -29.54 0.44 1.34
CA ASP A 157 -28.67 1.01 2.38
C ASP A 157 -28.51 2.54 2.29
N GLU A 158 -29.12 3.19 1.29
CA GLU A 158 -29.22 4.66 1.19
C GLU A 158 -30.51 5.22 1.84
N GLU A 159 -31.20 4.44 2.69
CA GLU A 159 -32.38 4.90 3.46
C GLU A 159 -32.04 5.28 4.91
N TYR A 160 -30.80 5.02 5.37
CA TYR A 160 -30.30 5.44 6.69
C TYR A 160 -29.14 6.45 6.65
N ARG A 161 -28.87 7.08 5.50
CA ARG A 161 -28.15 8.36 5.52
C ARG A 161 -29.16 9.46 5.77
N LEU A 162 -29.24 9.88 7.04
CA LEU A 162 -29.80 11.18 7.40
C LEU A 162 -29.24 12.21 6.41
N LYS A 163 -30.12 12.70 5.55
CA LYS A 163 -29.85 13.82 4.65
C LYS A 163 -29.30 14.93 5.54
N ALA A 164 -28.07 15.37 5.28
CA ALA A 164 -27.55 16.56 5.94
C ALA A 164 -28.58 17.65 5.70
N VAL A 165 -29.21 18.12 6.79
CA VAL A 165 -30.12 19.25 6.74
C VAL A 165 -29.30 20.39 6.19
N ASP A 166 -29.67 20.81 4.99
CA ASP A 166 -29.12 21.98 4.34
C ASP A 166 -29.63 23.20 5.13
N THR A 167 -28.76 23.78 5.96
CA THR A 167 -29.12 24.92 6.83
C THR A 167 -29.18 26.24 6.05
N SER A 168 -29.23 26.21 4.72
CA SER A 168 -29.21 27.41 3.88
C SER A 168 -30.59 27.85 3.36
N GLU A 169 -31.65 27.06 3.55
CA GLU A 169 -33.03 27.49 3.24
C GLU A 169 -33.81 27.76 4.53
N PHE A 170 -33.91 29.04 4.88
CA PHE A 170 -34.93 29.53 5.81
C PHE A 170 -36.30 29.33 5.18
N ALA A 171 -36.99 28.26 5.54
CA ALA A 171 -38.44 28.18 5.38
C ALA A 171 -39.07 29.28 6.26
N PRO A 172 -39.98 30.13 5.74
CA PRO A 172 -40.74 31.03 6.60
C PRO A 172 -41.63 30.19 7.51
N SER A 173 -41.21 30.03 8.76
CA SER A 173 -42.03 29.44 9.81
C SER A 173 -43.19 30.38 10.12
N SER A 174 -44.40 30.03 9.71
CA SER A 174 -45.65 30.68 10.10
C SER A 174 -46.09 30.32 11.54
N ALA A 175 -45.18 29.81 12.36
CA ALA A 175 -45.42 29.52 13.77
C ALA A 175 -44.46 30.34 14.63
N SER A 176 -44.89 31.56 14.95
CA SER A 176 -44.34 32.35 16.04
C SER A 176 -44.64 31.63 17.35
N VAL A 177 -43.64 31.00 17.95
CA VAL A 177 -43.74 30.31 19.26
C VAL A 177 -43.52 31.30 20.42
N THR A 178 -43.69 32.61 20.19
CA THR A 178 -43.45 33.64 21.23
C THR A 178 -44.68 34.42 21.66
N GLU A 179 -45.90 34.13 21.17
CA GLU A 179 -47.08 34.95 21.52
C GLU A 179 -48.00 34.40 22.63
N ASP A 180 -48.00 33.10 22.96
CA ASP A 180 -49.02 32.55 23.88
C ASP A 180 -48.59 32.32 25.34
N THR A 181 -47.33 32.56 25.72
CA THR A 181 -46.86 32.27 27.10
C THR A 181 -47.01 33.43 28.10
N THR A 182 -47.39 34.63 27.67
CA THR A 182 -47.51 35.80 28.57
C THR A 182 -48.93 36.06 29.07
N ARG A 183 -49.92 35.23 28.71
CA ARG A 183 -51.34 35.49 29.04
C ARG A 183 -51.78 34.93 30.40
N GLN A 184 -50.95 34.17 31.11
CA GLN A 184 -51.31 33.52 32.39
C GLN A 184 -50.86 34.27 33.66
N LEU A 185 -50.42 35.52 33.58
CA LEU A 185 -50.01 36.32 34.76
C LEU A 185 -50.91 37.53 35.05
N LYS A 186 -52.15 37.57 34.54
CA LYS A 186 -53.04 38.74 34.72
C LYS A 186 -54.35 38.48 35.47
N GLU A 187 -54.52 37.32 36.08
CA GLU A 187 -55.67 37.03 36.94
C GLU A 187 -55.18 36.45 38.27
N GLU A 188 -54.70 37.33 39.15
CA GLU A 188 -54.74 37.20 40.63
C GLU A 188 -54.06 38.44 41.23
N GLY A 189 -54.86 39.42 41.66
CA GLY A 189 -54.42 40.63 42.36
C GLY A 189 -55.16 41.89 41.96
#